data_AF-A0A447JAW0-F1
#
_entry.id   AF-A0A447JAW0-F1
#
_cell.length_a   1.000
_cell.length_b   1.000
_cell.length_c   1.000
_cell.angle_alpha   90.00
_cell.angle_beta   90.00
_cell.angle_gamma   90.00
#
_symmetry.space_group_name_H-M   'P 1'
#
loop_
_entity.id
_entity.type
_entity.pdbx_description
1 polymer ?
#
loop_
_entity_poly.entity_id
_entity_poly.type
_entity_poly.pdbx_seq_one_letter_code
_entity_poly.pdbx_strand_id
1 'polypeptide(L)'
;MFKRNGRAPGASVNLLTAHDGFTLRDCVCFNQKHNEANGEENRDGTNSNYSDNHGKEGLGGPLDLMERRRDSIHALLRRYCSLRGTPMLLAGDEHGHSQHGNNNAYWSG
;
A
#
# COMPACT_ATOMS: atom_id res chain seq x y z
N MET A 1 -0.28 18.57 39.99
CA MET A 1 0.51 17.81 38.99
C MET A 1 -0.43 17.07 38.07
N PHE A 2 -0.46 17.39 36.78
CA PHE A 2 -1.05 16.54 35.73
C PHE A 2 -0.07 16.52 34.57
N LYS A 3 0.73 15.44 34.44
CA LYS A 3 1.64 15.26 33.30
C LYS A 3 0.82 14.85 32.08
N ARG A 4 0.58 15.81 31.17
CA ARG A 4 0.22 15.50 29.78
C ARG A 4 1.47 14.93 29.11
N ASN A 5 1.53 13.61 28.96
CA ASN A 5 2.50 12.95 28.09
C ASN A 5 2.18 13.32 26.63
N GLY A 6 2.61 14.50 26.19
CA GLY A 6 2.54 14.91 24.79
C GLY A 6 3.58 14.14 24.01
N ARG A 7 3.17 13.07 23.30
CA ARG A 7 3.99 12.56 22.19
C ARG A 7 4.18 13.72 21.20
N ALA A 8 5.43 14.02 20.89
CA ALA A 8 5.75 15.00 19.86
C ALA A 8 5.10 14.60 18.53
N PRO A 9 4.64 15.55 17.69
CA PRO A 9 4.08 15.25 16.37
C PRO A 9 5.09 14.62 15.37
N GLY A 10 6.31 14.33 15.80
CA GLY A 10 7.31 13.54 15.07
C GLY A 10 7.32 12.04 15.40
N ALA A 11 6.43 11.56 16.27
CA ALA A 11 6.35 10.14 16.65
C ALA A 11 5.29 9.34 15.87
N SER A 12 4.68 9.94 14.84
CA SER A 12 3.78 9.26 13.90
C SER A 12 4.53 8.95 12.61
N VAL A 13 4.85 7.68 12.43
CA VAL A 13 5.18 7.14 11.11
C VAL A 13 3.87 7.05 10.35
N ASN A 14 3.71 7.86 9.31
CA ASN A 14 2.65 7.65 8.34
C ASN A 14 3.18 6.55 7.42
N LEU A 15 2.54 5.39 7.41
CA LEU A 15 2.92 4.27 6.57
C LEU A 15 1.89 4.20 5.44
N LEU A 16 2.29 4.44 4.20
CA LEU A 16 1.43 4.22 3.04
C LEU A 16 1.55 2.77 2.55
N THR A 17 2.77 2.22 2.64
CA THR A 17 3.13 0.85 2.27
C THR A 17 4.22 0.37 3.24
N ALA A 18 4.05 -0.83 3.81
CA ALA A 18 5.04 -1.48 4.67
C ALA A 18 5.71 -2.61 3.87
N HIS A 19 6.85 -3.11 4.36
CA HIS A 19 7.40 -4.38 3.89
C HIS A 19 6.39 -5.54 3.98
N ASP A 20 5.48 -5.49 4.96
CA ASP A 20 4.35 -6.41 5.12
C ASP A 20 3.05 -5.71 4.71
N GLY A 21 2.69 -5.81 3.43
CA GLY A 21 1.47 -5.21 2.89
C GLY A 21 1.52 -5.09 1.36
N PHE A 22 0.48 -4.47 0.79
CA PHE A 22 0.51 -4.12 -0.62
C PHE A 22 1.47 -2.98 -0.92
N THR A 23 2.05 -3.02 -2.11
CA THR A 23 2.67 -1.85 -2.75
C THR A 23 1.61 -0.78 -3.07
N LEU A 24 2.04 0.45 -3.37
CA LEU A 24 1.10 1.54 -3.66
C LEU A 24 0.28 1.23 -4.92
N ARG A 25 0.92 0.57 -5.88
CA ARG A 25 0.28 0.12 -7.11
C ARG A 25 -0.70 -1.01 -6.85
N ASP A 26 -0.36 -1.95 -5.96
CA ASP A 26 -1.27 -3.05 -5.65
C ASP A 26 -2.49 -2.59 -4.84
N CYS A 27 -2.34 -1.59 -3.98
CA CYS A 27 -3.46 -0.96 -3.25
C CYS A 27 -4.56 -0.39 -4.16
N VAL A 28 -4.23 0.00 -5.39
CA VAL A 28 -5.22 0.52 -6.37
C VAL A 28 -5.61 -0.50 -7.44
N CYS A 29 -5.01 -1.70 -7.41
CA CYS A 29 -5.23 -2.74 -8.41
C CYS A 29 -5.85 -4.02 -7.83
N PHE A 30 -5.71 -4.27 -6.52
CA PHE A 30 -6.12 -5.52 -5.88
C PHE A 30 -6.91 -5.26 -4.59
N ASN A 31 -8.06 -5.93 -4.45
CA ASN A 31 -8.83 -5.95 -3.21
C ASN A 31 -8.52 -7.19 -2.39
N GLN A 32 -8.16 -8.30 -3.03
CA GLN A 32 -7.80 -9.54 -2.37
C GLN A 32 -6.30 -9.74 -2.44
N LYS A 33 -5.73 -10.37 -1.41
CA LYS A 33 -4.36 -10.86 -1.46
C LYS A 33 -4.27 -12.08 -2.39
N HIS A 34 -3.15 -12.18 -3.09
CA HIS A 34 -2.78 -13.24 -4.03
C HIS A 34 -1.41 -13.77 -3.61
N ASN A 35 -1.37 -14.40 -2.43
CA ASN A 35 -0.14 -14.95 -1.83
C ASN A 35 0.07 -16.43 -2.19
N GLU A 36 -0.62 -16.96 -3.21
CA GLU A 36 -0.55 -18.38 -3.60
C GLU A 36 0.88 -18.82 -3.92
N ALA A 37 1.72 -17.91 -4.41
CA ALA A 37 3.13 -18.15 -4.68
C ALA A 37 3.96 -18.49 -3.43
N ASN A 38 3.47 -18.16 -2.23
CA ASN A 38 4.15 -18.43 -0.96
C ASN A 38 3.99 -19.90 -0.50
N GLY A 39 3.11 -20.67 -1.14
CA GLY A 39 2.90 -22.09 -0.82
C GLY A 39 2.05 -22.37 0.42
N GLU A 40 1.48 -21.33 1.05
CA GLU A 40 0.62 -21.43 2.23
C GLU A 40 -0.89 -21.35 1.89
N GLU A 41 -1.26 -21.68 0.64
CA GLU A 41 -2.66 -21.64 0.16
C GLU A 41 -3.34 -20.29 0.43
N ASN A 42 -2.59 -19.18 0.28
CA ASN A 42 -3.06 -17.81 0.52
C ASN A 42 -3.54 -17.56 1.97
N ARG A 43 -3.09 -18.36 2.94
CA ARG A 43 -3.45 -18.18 4.37
C ARG A 43 -2.61 -17.12 5.06
N ASP A 44 -1.43 -16.85 4.55
CA ASP A 44 -0.44 -15.93 5.08
C ASP A 44 -0.74 -14.47 4.66
N GLY A 45 -0.19 -13.48 5.36
CA GLY A 45 -0.47 -12.06 5.12
C GLY A 45 -1.80 -11.55 5.71
N THR A 46 -1.99 -10.22 5.66
CA THR A 46 -3.21 -9.57 6.19
C THR A 46 -4.39 -9.71 5.23
N ASN A 47 -5.62 -9.81 5.77
CA ASN A 47 -6.86 -9.75 4.98
C ASN A 47 -7.47 -8.34 4.93
N SER A 48 -6.88 -7.38 5.65
CA SER A 48 -7.38 -6.01 5.76
C SER A 48 -6.35 -5.04 5.17
N ASN A 49 -6.38 -4.90 3.85
CA ASN A 49 -5.42 -4.10 3.08
C ASN A 49 -5.89 -2.65 2.86
N TYR A 50 -7.16 -2.34 3.16
CA TYR A 50 -7.77 -1.02 2.90
C TYR A 50 -7.52 -0.52 1.46
N SER A 51 -7.62 -1.43 0.50
CA SER A 51 -7.38 -1.21 -0.93
C SER A 51 -8.67 -1.03 -1.73
N ASP A 52 -8.55 -0.45 -2.93
CA ASP A 52 -9.64 -0.29 -3.90
C ASP A 52 -9.13 -0.53 -5.32
N ASN A 53 -9.54 -1.63 -5.93
CA ASN A 53 -9.19 -2.03 -7.29
C ASN A 53 -9.88 -1.21 -8.40
N HIS A 54 -10.75 -0.26 -8.05
CA HIS A 54 -11.53 0.59 -8.95
C HIS A 54 -12.51 -0.19 -9.86
N GLY A 55 -13.00 -1.33 -9.37
CA GLY A 55 -14.02 -2.16 -10.02
C GLY A 55 -13.46 -3.30 -10.88
N LYS A 56 -12.14 -3.49 -10.94
CA LYS A 56 -11.51 -4.61 -11.65
C LYS A 56 -10.27 -5.10 -10.92
N GLU A 57 -10.23 -6.37 -10.57
CA GLU A 57 -9.05 -6.97 -9.93
C GLU A 57 -7.90 -7.11 -10.94
N GLY A 58 -6.68 -6.79 -10.51
CA GLY A 58 -5.45 -6.97 -11.28
C GLY A 58 -4.92 -5.71 -11.96
N LEU A 59 -3.70 -5.81 -12.50
CA LEU A 59 -2.95 -4.70 -13.08
C LEU A 59 -3.51 -4.18 -14.42
N GLY A 60 -4.28 -5.00 -15.13
CA GLY A 60 -4.76 -4.72 -16.48
C GLY A 60 -6.14 -4.06 -16.50
N GLY A 61 -6.39 -3.18 -17.46
CA GLY A 61 -7.61 -2.38 -17.50
C GLY A 61 -7.79 -1.60 -18.81
N PRO A 62 -9.02 -1.12 -19.08
CA PRO A 62 -9.21 -0.07 -20.08
C PRO A 62 -8.51 1.24 -19.63
N LEU A 63 -8.25 2.14 -20.58
CA LEU A 63 -7.47 3.37 -20.33
C LEU A 63 -8.09 4.25 -19.22
N ASP A 64 -9.41 4.38 -19.20
CA ASP A 64 -10.15 5.13 -18.18
C ASP A 64 -9.97 4.56 -16.77
N LEU A 65 -9.80 3.25 -16.63
CA LEU A 65 -9.48 2.60 -15.36
C LEU A 65 -8.04 2.92 -14.93
N MET A 66 -7.10 2.89 -15.87
CA MET A 66 -5.70 3.20 -15.61
C MET A 66 -5.52 4.66 -15.17
N GLU A 67 -6.25 5.58 -15.80
CA GLU A 67 -6.27 7.00 -15.42
C GLU A 67 -6.82 7.21 -14.00
N ARG A 68 -7.96 6.59 -13.67
CA ARG A 68 -8.53 6.64 -12.30
C ARG A 68 -7.56 6.13 -11.24
N ARG A 69 -6.87 5.02 -11.52
CA ARG A 69 -5.85 4.46 -10.61
C ARG A 69 -4.67 5.42 -10.43
N ARG A 70 -4.21 6.07 -11.51
CA ARG A 70 -3.15 7.07 -11.46
C ARG A 70 -3.54 8.27 -10.60
N ASP A 71 -4.77 8.75 -10.74
CA ASP A 71 -5.29 9.85 -9.93
C ASP A 71 -5.35 9.48 -8.44
N SER A 72 -5.78 8.27 -8.12
CA SER A 72 -5.78 7.75 -6.75
C SER A 72 -4.38 7.65 -6.15
N ILE A 73 -3.40 7.15 -6.92
CA ILE A 73 -1.99 7.14 -6.52
C ILE A 73 -1.49 8.56 -6.21
N HIS A 74 -1.76 9.53 -7.09
CA HIS A 74 -1.38 10.92 -6.87
C HIS A 74 -2.08 11.54 -5.66
N ALA A 75 -3.36 11.25 -5.44
CA ALA A 75 -4.10 11.72 -4.28
C ALA A 75 -3.53 11.18 -2.96
N LEU A 76 -3.20 9.89 -2.93
CA LEU A 76 -2.56 9.22 -1.80
C LEU A 76 -1.18 9.82 -1.51
N LEU A 77 -0.33 9.99 -2.54
CA LEU A 77 0.98 10.63 -2.40
C LEU A 77 0.87 12.09 -1.92
N ARG A 78 -0.08 12.85 -2.46
CA ARG A 78 -0.31 14.24 -2.03
C ARG A 78 -0.74 14.31 -0.57
N ARG A 79 -1.65 13.43 -0.16
CA ARG A 79 -2.08 13.33 1.24
C ARG A 79 -0.90 12.96 2.12
N TYR A 80 -0.09 12.00 1.68
CA TYR A 80 1.08 11.52 2.37
C TYR A 80 2.12 12.62 2.62
N CYS A 81 2.51 13.36 1.58
CA CYS A 81 3.43 14.50 1.68
C CYS A 81 2.89 15.66 2.53
N SER A 82 1.57 15.73 2.73
CA SER A 82 0.93 16.78 3.53
C SER A 82 0.86 16.43 5.03
N LEU A 83 1.13 15.17 5.42
CA LEU A 83 1.10 14.76 6.82
C LEU A 83 2.38 15.24 7.54
N ARG A 84 2.23 15.71 8.78
CA ARG A 84 3.39 16.02 9.64
C ARG A 84 4.02 14.70 10.11
N GLY A 85 5.31 14.52 9.85
CA GLY A 85 6.08 13.30 10.15
C GLY A 85 7.13 13.02 9.07
N THR A 86 7.98 12.02 9.28
CA THR A 86 8.96 11.60 8.26
C THR A 86 8.28 10.66 7.28
N PRO A 87 8.22 10.99 5.98
CA PRO A 87 7.71 10.07 4.96
C PRO A 87 8.67 8.88 4.80
N MET A 88 8.17 7.67 5.04
CA MET A 88 8.74 6.41 4.59
C MET A 88 7.93 5.87 3.41
N LEU A 89 8.51 5.96 2.22
CA LEU A 89 8.06 5.22 1.04
C LEU A 89 8.87 3.92 0.97
N LEU A 90 8.23 2.80 0.65
CA LEU A 90 8.93 1.58 0.30
C LEU A 90 9.77 1.84 -0.96
N ALA A 91 11.07 1.50 -0.92
CA ALA A 91 11.93 1.65 -2.09
C ALA A 91 11.39 0.80 -3.26
N GLY A 92 11.03 1.44 -4.37
CA GLY A 92 10.43 0.83 -5.55
C GLY A 92 9.02 1.35 -5.88
N ASP A 93 8.28 1.87 -4.89
CA ASP A 93 6.95 2.46 -5.15
C ASP A 93 7.03 3.69 -6.06
N GLU A 94 8.17 4.39 -6.07
CA GLU A 94 8.41 5.55 -6.95
C GLU A 94 8.48 5.18 -8.45
N HIS A 95 8.70 3.90 -8.76
CA HIS A 95 8.72 3.37 -10.14
C HIS A 95 7.45 2.56 -10.49
N GLY A 96 6.46 2.50 -9.58
CA GLY A 96 5.26 1.69 -9.79
C GLY A 96 5.51 0.19 -9.63
N HIS A 97 6.38 -0.19 -8.70
CA HIS A 97 6.58 -1.59 -8.32
C HIS A 97 5.23 -2.23 -7.93
N SER A 98 5.02 -3.47 -8.36
CA SER A 98 3.88 -4.29 -7.99
C SER A 98 4.39 -5.68 -7.63
N GLN A 99 3.88 -6.23 -6.55
CA GLN A 99 4.08 -7.62 -6.14
C GLN A 99 2.94 -8.51 -6.66
N HIS A 100 2.23 -8.06 -7.69
CA HIS A 100 1.11 -8.75 -8.32
C HIS A 100 -0.02 -9.14 -7.35
N GLY A 101 -0.24 -8.33 -6.32
CA GLY A 101 -1.21 -8.61 -5.28
C GLY A 101 -0.71 -9.58 -4.21
N ASN A 102 0.58 -9.91 -4.15
CA ASN A 102 1.17 -10.52 -2.97
C ASN A 102 1.39 -9.43 -1.91
N ASN A 103 0.86 -9.60 -0.70
CA ASN A 103 1.01 -8.63 0.40
C ASN A 103 1.91 -9.14 1.54
N ASN A 104 2.60 -10.25 1.32
CA ASN A 104 3.45 -10.91 2.28
C ASN A 104 4.62 -11.56 1.54
N ALA A 105 5.35 -10.78 0.76
CA ALA A 105 6.44 -11.26 -0.08
C ALA A 105 7.72 -11.44 0.74
N TYR A 106 7.72 -12.38 1.70
CA TYR A 106 8.84 -12.61 2.60
C TYR A 106 9.93 -13.52 2.02
N TRP A 107 9.64 -14.22 0.91
CA TRP A 107 10.59 -15.11 0.21
C TRP A 107 10.83 -14.80 -1.27
N SER A 108 10.39 -13.64 -1.79
CA SER A 108 10.71 -13.26 -3.17
C SER A 108 12.10 -12.60 -3.26
N GLY A 109 13.15 -13.42 -3.25
CA GLY A 109 14.54 -13.08 -3.52
C GLY A 109 15.19 -14.13 -4.41
#